data_AF-A0A1I2QZS1-F1
#
_entry.id   AF-A0A1I2QZS1-F1
#
_cell.length_a   1.000
_cell.length_b   1.000
_cell.length_c   1.000
_cell.angle_alpha   90.00
_cell.angle_beta   90.00
_cell.angle_gamma   90.00
#
_symmetry.space_group_name_H-M   'P 1'
#
loop_
_entity.id
_entity.type
_entity.pdbx_description
1 polymer ?
#
loop_
_entity_poly.entity_id
_entity_poly.type
_entity_poly.pdbx_seq_one_letter_code
_entity_poly.pdbx_strand_id
1 'polypeptide(L)'
;MNKNEIDNANKYLSKFARLTRNVLDGQELISLAQEKTLLDDYLQMEQLRFGFQYEINHAEALDLENIEIPSMLLQPFVENAVKHGISQKATAGKINITFSKQANDLVLTVTDNGNGFDTEKKSNGLNNTVKQHLQRKSLYAGYTISH
;
A
#
# COMPACT_ATOMS: atom_id res chain seq x y z
N MET A 1 22.21 26.03 2.39
CA MET A 1 21.16 25.03 2.64
C MET A 1 19.88 25.55 2.02
N ASN A 2 19.32 24.84 1.05
CA ASN A 2 18.16 25.31 0.30
C ASN A 2 16.89 25.10 1.14
N LYS A 3 15.99 26.08 1.23
CA LYS A 3 14.77 25.99 2.06
C LYS A 3 13.92 24.75 1.72
N ASN A 4 13.85 24.41 0.44
CA ASN A 4 13.17 23.21 -0.05
C ASN A 4 13.78 21.89 0.44
N GLU A 5 15.10 21.83 0.62
CA GLU A 5 15.77 20.62 1.12
C GLU A 5 15.43 20.37 2.60
N ILE A 6 15.36 21.45 3.39
CA ILE A 6 14.96 21.40 4.81
C ILE A 6 13.50 20.96 4.93
N ASP A 7 12.61 21.52 4.12
CA ASP A 7 11.19 21.17 4.14
C ASP A 7 10.95 19.69 3.74
N ASN A 8 11.69 19.19 2.74
CA ASN A 8 11.62 17.78 2.35
C ASN A 8 12.17 16.85 3.44
N ALA A 9 13.28 17.21 4.09
CA ALA A 9 13.83 16.43 5.20
C ALA A 9 12.87 16.36 6.40
N ASN A 10 12.23 17.49 6.75
CA ASN A 10 11.24 17.55 7.83
C ASN A 10 9.97 16.72 7.52
N LYS A 11 9.50 16.76 6.26
CA LYS A 11 8.40 15.90 5.80
C LYS A 11 8.78 14.42 5.91
N TYR A 12 9.97 14.04 5.45
CA TYR A 12 10.45 12.66 5.57
C TYR A 12 10.48 12.20 7.04
N LEU A 13 11.06 13.00 7.93
CA LEU A 13 11.17 12.67 9.36
C LEU A 13 9.79 12.51 10.02
N SER A 14 8.84 13.38 9.68
CA SER A 14 7.48 13.31 10.21
C SER A 14 6.76 12.03 9.79
N LYS A 15 6.95 11.59 8.54
CA LYS A 15 6.37 10.35 8.01
C LYS A 15 6.98 9.11 8.63
N PHE A 16 8.30 9.10 8.73
CA PHE A 16 9.02 8.03 9.40
C PHE A 16 8.55 7.88 10.86
N ALA A 17 8.45 8.97 11.61
CA ALA A 17 7.98 8.96 12.99
C ALA A 17 6.55 8.42 13.13
N ARG A 18 5.64 8.75 12.20
CA ARG A 18 4.27 8.20 12.18
C ARG A 18 4.28 6.70 11.93
N LEU A 19 5.02 6.23 10.94
CA LEU A 19 5.12 4.80 10.64
C LEU A 19 5.70 4.01 11.83
N THR A 20 6.80 4.49 12.42
CA THR A 20 7.39 3.85 13.61
C THR A 20 6.41 3.79 14.77
N ARG A 21 5.66 4.87 15.04
CA ARG A 21 4.66 4.88 16.12
C ARG A 21 3.55 3.86 15.89
N ASN A 22 3.03 3.75 14.67
CA ASN A 22 1.97 2.79 14.36
C ASN A 22 2.42 1.34 14.53
N VAL A 23 3.68 1.03 14.19
CA VAL A 23 4.28 -0.29 14.46
C VAL A 23 4.38 -0.56 15.96
N LEU A 24 4.75 0.46 16.76
CA LEU A 24 4.95 0.33 18.21
C LEU A 24 3.64 0.32 19.01
N ASP A 25 2.60 1.02 18.55
CA ASP A 25 1.29 1.08 19.22
C ASP A 25 0.54 -0.27 19.16
N GLY A 26 0.93 -1.17 18.24
CA GLY A 26 0.52 -2.58 18.25
C GLY A 26 -0.97 -2.82 18.07
N GLN A 27 -1.70 -1.88 17.46
CA GLN A 27 -3.13 -2.06 17.20
C GLN A 27 -3.37 -3.22 16.22
N GLU A 28 -4.23 -4.17 16.60
CA GLU A 28 -4.56 -5.30 15.75
C GLU A 28 -5.40 -4.89 14.53
N LEU A 29 -6.31 -3.93 14.71
CA LEU A 29 -7.20 -3.41 13.67
C LEU A 29 -7.06 -1.88 13.58
N ILE A 30 -7.08 -1.36 12.35
CA ILE A 30 -7.11 0.07 12.05
C ILE A 30 -8.16 0.35 10.97
N SER A 31 -8.60 1.60 10.85
CA SER A 31 -9.50 1.97 9.75
C SER A 31 -8.79 1.88 8.39
N LEU A 32 -9.56 1.63 7.33
CA LEU A 32 -9.02 1.64 5.97
C LEU A 32 -8.47 3.02 5.59
N ALA A 33 -8.99 4.11 6.19
CA ALA A 33 -8.43 5.45 6.08
C ALA A 33 -7.03 5.57 6.74
N GLN A 34 -6.85 4.96 7.91
CA GLN A 34 -5.54 4.89 8.57
C GLN A 34 -4.55 4.07 7.73
N GLU A 35 -4.94 2.87 7.27
CA GLU A 35 -4.08 2.07 6.38
C GLU A 35 -3.70 2.87 5.12
N LYS A 36 -4.66 3.55 4.47
CA LYS A 36 -4.40 4.42 3.32
C LYS A 36 -3.31 5.46 3.61
N THR A 37 -3.38 6.07 4.79
CA THR A 37 -2.42 7.10 5.22
C THR A 37 -1.03 6.51 5.45
N LEU A 38 -0.95 5.31 6.06
CA LEU A 38 0.32 4.62 6.26
C LEU A 38 0.97 4.24 4.92
N LEU A 39 0.19 3.73 3.97
CA LEU A 39 0.66 3.42 2.63
C LEU A 39 1.13 4.67 1.87
N ASP A 40 0.39 5.78 1.99
CA ASP A 40 0.76 7.06 1.38
C ASP A 40 2.04 7.64 1.97
N ASP A 41 2.21 7.58 3.29
CA ASP A 41 3.43 8.01 3.97
C ASP A 41 4.63 7.15 3.52
N TYR A 42 4.47 5.83 3.48
CA TYR A 42 5.50 4.90 3.01
C TYR A 42 5.91 5.16 1.55
N LEU A 43 4.94 5.21 0.63
CA LEU A 43 5.21 5.38 -0.79
C LEU A 43 5.86 6.71 -1.12
N GLN A 44 5.51 7.80 -0.41
CA GLN A 44 6.19 9.08 -0.61
C GLN A 44 7.64 9.06 -0.15
N MET A 45 7.95 8.38 0.95
CA MET A 45 9.35 8.24 1.39
C MET A 45 10.17 7.46 0.35
N GLU A 46 9.63 6.37 -0.17
CA GLU A 46 10.31 5.56 -1.18
C GLU A 46 10.37 6.27 -2.54
N GLN A 47 9.35 7.06 -2.89
CA GLN A 47 9.33 7.88 -4.11
C GLN A 47 10.49 8.90 -4.11
N LEU A 48 10.81 9.50 -2.96
CA LEU A 48 11.96 10.41 -2.83
C LEU A 48 13.30 9.70 -3.08
N ARG A 49 13.38 8.40 -2.79
CA ARG A 49 14.60 7.60 -2.93
C ARG A 49 14.78 7.02 -4.32
N PHE A 50 13.69 6.55 -4.94
CA PHE A 50 13.73 5.76 -6.18
C PHE A 50 13.09 6.44 -7.40
N GLY A 51 12.39 7.56 -7.23
CA GLY A 51 11.89 8.36 -8.35
C GLY A 51 10.77 7.71 -9.18
N PHE A 52 9.82 7.04 -8.54
CA PHE A 52 8.66 6.41 -9.20
C PHE A 52 7.37 7.23 -9.06
N GLN A 53 6.28 6.79 -9.70
CA GLN A 53 4.95 7.36 -9.55
C GLN A 53 4.04 6.38 -8.82
N TYR A 54 3.12 6.87 -8.01
CA TYR A 54 2.12 6.01 -7.38
C TYR A 54 0.76 6.68 -7.31
N GLU A 55 -0.26 5.86 -7.13
CA GLU A 55 -1.65 6.29 -7.04
C GLU A 55 -2.40 5.39 -6.05
N ILE A 56 -3.22 5.98 -5.18
CA ILE A 56 -4.04 5.25 -4.22
C ILE A 56 -5.50 5.70 -4.37
N ASN A 57 -6.31 4.85 -5.01
CA ASN A 57 -7.70 5.11 -5.34
C ASN A 57 -8.65 4.26 -4.50
N HIS A 58 -9.86 4.75 -4.32
CA HIS A 58 -10.93 3.99 -3.67
C HIS A 58 -12.27 4.26 -4.35
N ALA A 59 -13.18 3.30 -4.30
CA ALA A 59 -14.55 3.49 -4.78
C ALA A 59 -15.30 4.48 -3.87
N GLU A 60 -16.07 5.41 -4.44
CA GLU A 60 -16.84 6.42 -3.68
C GLU A 60 -17.82 5.81 -2.67
N ALA A 61 -18.31 4.60 -2.93
CA ALA A 61 -19.23 3.89 -2.05
C ALA A 61 -18.56 3.31 -0.78
N LEU A 62 -17.24 3.44 -0.63
CA LEU A 62 -16.51 2.99 0.56
C LEU A 62 -16.45 4.09 1.60
N ASP A 63 -16.96 3.79 2.80
CA ASP A 63 -16.74 4.60 4.00
C ASP A 63 -15.45 4.13 4.69
N LEU A 64 -14.32 4.76 4.32
CA LEU A 64 -12.98 4.34 4.75
C LEU A 64 -12.77 4.44 6.27
N GLU A 65 -13.49 5.33 6.96
CA GLU A 65 -13.34 5.52 8.40
C GLU A 65 -14.03 4.41 9.20
N ASN A 66 -15.10 3.83 8.64
CA ASN A 66 -15.94 2.81 9.30
C ASN A 66 -15.62 1.37 8.88
N ILE A 67 -14.62 1.17 8.04
CA ILE A 67 -14.14 -0.17 7.63
C ILE A 67 -12.84 -0.44 8.38
N GLU A 68 -12.84 -1.46 9.24
CA GLU A 68 -11.64 -1.90 9.96
C GLU A 68 -10.97 -3.09 9.27
N ILE A 69 -9.65 -3.02 9.15
CA ILE A 69 -8.80 -4.08 8.60
C ILE A 69 -7.64 -4.34 9.56
N PRO A 70 -7.00 -5.53 9.50
CA PRO A 70 -5.74 -5.74 10.20
C PRO A 70 -4.71 -4.68 9.85
N SER A 71 -4.04 -4.16 10.88
CA SER A 71 -2.97 -3.18 10.70
C SER A 71 -1.86 -3.74 9.82
N MET A 72 -1.32 -2.90 8.93
CA MET A 72 -0.22 -3.26 8.01
C MET A 72 -0.55 -4.41 7.05
N LEU A 73 -1.84 -4.62 6.75
CA LEU A 73 -2.28 -5.70 5.87
C LEU A 73 -1.69 -5.60 4.47
N LEU A 74 -1.66 -4.40 3.88
CA LEU A 74 -1.17 -4.19 2.52
C LEU A 74 0.31 -3.85 2.46
N GLN A 75 0.90 -3.43 3.58
CA GLN A 75 2.30 -3.04 3.66
C GLN A 75 3.28 -4.06 3.04
N PRO A 76 3.23 -5.39 3.32
CA PRO A 76 4.18 -6.33 2.73
C PRO A 76 4.08 -6.41 1.20
N PHE A 77 2.89 -6.24 0.64
CA PHE A 77 2.68 -6.24 -0.82
C PHE A 77 3.23 -4.98 -1.47
N VAL A 78 3.02 -3.83 -0.83
CA VAL A 78 3.54 -2.54 -1.30
C VAL A 78 5.06 -2.46 -1.16
N GLU A 79 5.61 -2.97 -0.05
CA GLU A 79 7.07 -3.12 0.11
C GLU A 79 7.68 -3.98 -0.98
N ASN A 80 7.04 -5.10 -1.33
CA ASN A 80 7.52 -5.97 -2.40
C ASN A 80 7.46 -5.27 -3.76
N ALA A 81 6.37 -4.55 -4.06
CA ALA A 81 6.25 -3.76 -5.28
C ALA A 81 7.37 -2.71 -5.41
N VAL A 82 7.68 -1.98 -4.32
CA VAL A 82 8.78 -1.00 -4.31
C VAL A 82 10.14 -1.69 -4.45
N LYS A 83 10.45 -2.67 -3.57
CA LYS A 83 11.76 -3.30 -3.48
C LYS A 83 12.10 -4.13 -4.71
N HIS A 84 11.18 -4.93 -5.21
CA HIS A 84 11.44 -5.90 -6.28
C HIS A 84 10.91 -5.43 -7.63
N GLY A 85 9.74 -4.76 -7.64
CA GLY A 85 9.16 -4.24 -8.87
C GLY A 85 9.88 -3.00 -9.39
N ILE A 86 9.98 -1.97 -8.54
CA ILE A 86 10.38 -0.62 -8.96
C ILE A 86 11.89 -0.36 -8.82
N SER A 87 12.53 -0.75 -7.72
CA SER A 87 13.91 -0.35 -7.43
C SER A 87 14.95 -0.84 -8.45
N GLN A 88 14.62 -1.88 -9.21
CA GLN A 88 15.48 -2.51 -10.21
C GLN A 88 15.24 -1.98 -11.64
N LYS A 89 14.34 -0.99 -11.82
CA LYS A 89 13.89 -0.53 -13.13
C LYS A 89 14.61 0.77 -13.53
N ALA A 90 15.13 0.82 -14.75
CA ALA A 90 15.72 2.04 -15.33
C ALA A 90 14.66 3.02 -15.90
N THR A 91 13.42 2.55 -16.07
CA THR A 91 12.28 3.32 -16.61
C THR A 91 11.31 3.76 -15.51
N ALA A 92 10.41 4.71 -15.81
CA ALA A 92 9.41 5.22 -14.87
C ALA A 92 8.52 4.11 -14.24
N GLY A 93 8.82 3.74 -13.00
CA GLY A 93 8.02 2.82 -12.21
C GLY A 93 6.66 3.42 -11.84
N LYS A 94 5.61 2.60 -11.86
CA LYS A 94 4.26 2.97 -11.40
C LYS A 94 3.71 1.89 -10.46
N ILE A 95 3.21 2.33 -9.31
CA ILE A 95 2.43 1.51 -8.37
C ILE A 95 0.99 2.06 -8.32
N ASN A 96 0.00 1.18 -8.41
CA ASN A 96 -1.41 1.54 -8.26
C ASN A 96 -2.02 0.69 -7.14
N ILE A 97 -2.69 1.35 -6.20
CA ILE A 97 -3.40 0.71 -5.12
C ILE A 97 -4.88 1.09 -5.25
N THR A 98 -5.77 0.09 -5.28
CA THR A 98 -7.20 0.32 -5.39
C THR A 98 -7.99 -0.37 -4.29
N PHE A 99 -8.88 0.36 -3.63
CA PHE A 99 -9.84 -0.18 -2.68
C PHE A 99 -11.22 -0.20 -3.33
N SER A 100 -11.84 -1.36 -3.42
CA SER A 100 -13.17 -1.51 -4.03
C SER A 100 -14.04 -2.44 -3.22
N LYS A 101 -15.36 -2.36 -3.44
CA LYS A 101 -16.33 -3.30 -2.89
C LYS A 101 -16.87 -4.16 -4.02
N GLN A 102 -16.79 -5.47 -3.87
CA GLN A 102 -17.39 -6.43 -4.80
C GLN A 102 -18.39 -7.29 -4.03
N ALA A 103 -19.69 -7.05 -4.26
CA ALA A 103 -20.77 -7.62 -3.47
C ALA A 103 -20.56 -7.37 -1.95
N ASN A 104 -20.26 -8.41 -1.19
CA ASN A 104 -20.01 -8.34 0.26
C ASN A 104 -18.53 -8.33 0.63
N ASP A 105 -17.62 -8.27 -0.35
CA ASP A 105 -16.19 -8.31 -0.10
C ASP A 105 -15.57 -6.92 -0.31
N LEU A 106 -14.69 -6.54 0.62
CA LEU A 106 -13.67 -5.53 0.40
C LEU A 106 -12.55 -6.16 -0.42
N VAL A 107 -12.23 -5.53 -1.54
CA VAL A 107 -11.18 -5.96 -2.47
C VAL A 107 -10.11 -4.87 -2.52
N LEU A 108 -8.92 -5.23 -2.07
CA LEU A 108 -7.75 -4.40 -2.02
C LEU A 108 -6.74 -4.92 -3.05
N THR A 109 -6.35 -4.10 -4.02
CA THR A 109 -5.44 -4.52 -5.09
C THR A 109 -4.21 -3.64 -5.10
N VAL A 110 -3.04 -4.26 -5.19
CA VAL A 110 -1.75 -3.61 -5.41
C VAL A 110 -1.21 -4.11 -6.74
N THR A 111 -1.04 -3.19 -7.69
CA THR A 111 -0.51 -3.45 -9.02
C THR A 111 0.75 -2.63 -9.23
N ASP A 112 1.80 -3.24 -9.74
CA ASP A 112 3.00 -2.54 -10.19
C ASP A 112 3.36 -2.91 -11.63
N ASN A 113 4.04 -1.99 -12.32
CA ASN A 113 4.58 -2.25 -13.65
C ASN A 113 6.06 -2.69 -13.61
N GLY A 114 6.52 -3.22 -12.47
CA GLY A 114 7.88 -3.72 -12.26
C GLY A 114 8.18 -5.00 -13.03
N ASN A 115 9.40 -5.52 -12.85
CA ASN A 115 9.88 -6.69 -13.61
C ASN A 115 9.47 -8.05 -12.99
N GLY A 116 8.71 -8.04 -11.89
CA GLY A 116 8.28 -9.26 -11.19
C GLY A 116 9.44 -10.04 -10.56
N PHE A 117 9.13 -11.16 -9.90
CA PHE A 117 10.12 -12.15 -9.50
C PHE A 117 10.35 -13.11 -10.67
N ASP A 118 11.58 -13.19 -11.16
CA ASP A 118 11.96 -14.09 -12.24
C ASP A 118 11.89 -15.55 -11.77
N THR A 119 10.88 -16.27 -12.26
CA THR A 119 10.97 -17.72 -12.49
C THR A 119 10.37 -18.03 -13.87
N GLU A 120 11.17 -17.85 -14.91
CA GLU A 120 11.04 -18.45 -16.25
C GLU A 120 9.91 -18.00 -17.20
N LYS A 121 9.01 -17.08 -16.86
CA LYS A 121 8.08 -16.52 -17.86
C LYS A 121 7.93 -15.02 -17.74
N LYS A 122 8.19 -14.32 -18.86
CA LYS A 122 7.84 -12.91 -19.09
C LYS A 122 6.38 -12.67 -18.70
N SER A 123 6.16 -12.14 -17.50
CA SER A 123 4.88 -11.60 -17.06
C SER A 123 5.05 -10.10 -16.86
N ASN A 124 4.25 -9.31 -17.57
CA ASN A 124 4.20 -7.87 -17.39
C ASN A 124 3.45 -7.56 -16.08
N GLY A 125 4.17 -7.17 -15.03
CA GLY A 125 3.61 -6.70 -13.76
C GLY A 125 3.07 -7.79 -12.83
N LEU A 126 3.09 -7.52 -11.52
CA LEU A 126 2.44 -8.35 -10.49
C LEU A 126 1.11 -7.68 -10.09
N ASN A 127 0.04 -8.47 -10.06
CA ASN A 127 -1.28 -8.06 -9.57
C ASN A 127 -1.61 -8.83 -8.30
N ASN A 128 -1.32 -8.25 -7.13
CA ASN A 128 -1.69 -8.87 -5.86
C ASN A 128 -3.05 -8.34 -5.42
N THR A 129 -4.01 -9.25 -5.22
CA THR A 129 -5.35 -8.91 -4.71
C THR A 129 -5.57 -9.58 -3.37
N VAL A 130 -5.97 -8.78 -2.38
CA VAL A 130 -6.41 -9.22 -1.06
C VAL A 130 -7.93 -9.02 -1.00
N LYS A 131 -8.67 -10.09 -0.67
CA LYS A 131 -10.13 -10.02 -0.46
C LYS A 131 -10.45 -10.25 1.01
N GLN A 132 -11.30 -9.41 1.58
CA GLN A 132 -11.81 -9.51 2.94
C GLN A 132 -13.33 -9.46 2.92
N HIS A 133 -13.98 -10.45 3.54
CA HIS A 133 -15.45 -10.52 3.59
C HIS A 133 -16.01 -9.59 4.67
N LEU A 134 -16.90 -8.66 4.30
CA LEU A 134 -17.54 -7.71 5.21
C LEU A 134 -18.77 -8.38 5.86
N GLN A 135 -18.59 -9.14 6.94
CA GLN A 135 -19.72 -9.60 7.77
C GLN A 135 -20.09 -8.59 8.84
N ARG A 136 -21.40 -8.46 9.10
CA ARG A 136 -21.97 -7.63 10.17
C ARG A 136 -21.54 -8.20 11.54
N LYS A 137 -20.52 -7.61 12.16
CA LYS A 137 -19.95 -7.95 13.48
C LYS A 137 -19.66 -9.45 13.68
N SER A 138 -18.51 -9.93 13.19
CA SER A 138 -17.61 -10.86 13.89
C SER A 138 -16.48 -11.30 12.95
N LEU A 139 -15.26 -11.17 13.48
CA LEU A 139 -13.97 -11.59 12.93
C LEU A 139 -14.02 -12.93 12.19
N TYR A 140 -13.64 -12.97 10.91
CA TYR A 140 -12.84 -14.05 10.29
C TYR A 140 -12.25 -13.54 8.97
N ALA A 141 -10.93 -13.28 8.97
CA ALA A 141 -10.20 -12.86 7.79
C ALA A 141 -9.64 -14.09 7.04
N GLY A 142 -10.37 -14.59 6.05
CA GLY A 142 -9.83 -15.50 5.05
C GLY A 142 -9.35 -14.70 3.84
N TYR A 143 -8.03 -14.67 3.59
CA TYR A 143 -7.44 -13.97 2.45
C TYR A 143 -7.16 -14.96 1.31
N THR A 144 -7.58 -14.63 0.08
CA THR A 144 -7.19 -15.36 -1.13
C THR A 144 -6.27 -14.49 -1.96
N ILE A 145 -5.02 -14.92 -2.15
CA ILE A 145 -4.05 -14.29 -3.05
C ILE A 145 -4.22 -14.96 -4.42
N SER A 146 -4.63 -14.19 -5.43
CA SER A 146 -4.64 -14.63 -6.83
C SER A 146 -3.40 -14.08 -7.53
N HIS A 147 -2.64 -14.97 -8.19
CA HIS A 147 -1.45 -14.65 -8.99
C HIS A 147 -1.84 -14.53 -10.47
#